data_AF-A0A857FM62-F1
#
_entry.id   AF-A0A857FM62-F1
#
_cell.length_a   1.000
_cell.length_b   1.000
_cell.length_c   1.000
_cell.angle_alpha   90.00
_cell.angle_beta   90.00
_cell.angle_gamma   90.00
#
_symmetry.space_group_name_H-M   'P 1'
#
loop_
_entity.id
_entity.type
_entity.pdbx_description
1 polymer ?
#
loop_
_entity_poly.entity_id
_entity_poly.type
_entity_poly.pdbx_seq_one_letter_code
_entity_poly.pdbx_strand_id
1 'polypeptide(L)'
;MRANERMLRALARVSAFTTLRVARRFAPVLGAGILREGGCVYLAYCRARTALPAGLSGLDETGRECWVNSVYVEDWYRTHVLLAALMLSDAVFALWEKQQDRRDGLVCMISKSRMAASTRQAVVWKMHRHRHRHRHRPGHDWLAEDLSGYDDAVLELTSRADIAFVKERLCLRA
;
A
#
# COMPACT_ATOMS: atom_id res chain seq x y z
N MET A 1 -8.43 6.95 6.78
CA MET A 1 -7.74 7.07 5.48
C MET A 1 -7.28 8.51 5.27
N ARG A 2 -6.16 8.70 4.56
CA ARG A 2 -5.71 10.02 4.08
C ARG A 2 -5.46 9.93 2.58
N ALA A 3 -5.90 10.90 1.79
CA ALA A 3 -5.71 10.90 0.35
C ALA A 3 -5.61 12.33 -0.16
N ASN A 4 -4.77 12.56 -1.17
CA ASN A 4 -4.76 13.86 -1.86
C ASN A 4 -5.83 13.92 -2.95
N GLU A 5 -6.13 15.12 -3.44
CA GLU A 5 -7.19 15.31 -4.43
C GLU A 5 -6.95 14.54 -5.73
N ARG A 6 -5.69 14.39 -6.14
CA ARG A 6 -5.31 13.64 -7.35
C ARG A 6 -5.75 12.18 -7.21
N MET A 7 -5.56 11.59 -6.03
CA MET A 7 -6.04 10.24 -5.74
C MET A 7 -7.56 10.15 -5.69
N LEU A 8 -8.24 11.10 -5.05
CA LEU A 8 -9.71 11.12 -5.03
C LEU A 8 -10.30 11.20 -6.45
N ARG A 9 -9.70 12.01 -7.34
CA ARG A 9 -10.05 12.07 -8.76
C ARG A 9 -9.76 10.76 -9.50
N ALA A 10 -8.65 10.09 -9.18
CA ALA A 10 -8.30 8.81 -9.78
C ALA A 10 -9.28 7.70 -9.38
N LEU A 11 -9.66 7.65 -8.10
CA LEU A 11 -10.65 6.72 -7.57
C LEU A 11 -12.03 6.96 -8.19
N ALA A 12 -12.45 8.22 -8.34
CA ALA A 12 -13.74 8.58 -8.96
C ALA A 12 -13.94 8.06 -10.40
N ARG A 13 -12.86 7.68 -11.09
CA ARG A 13 -12.91 7.14 -12.46
C ARG A 13 -12.94 5.61 -12.51
N VAL A 14 -12.88 4.94 -11.36
CA VAL A 14 -12.93 3.48 -11.27
C VAL A 14 -14.39 3.03 -11.31
N SER A 15 -14.75 2.17 -12.28
CA SER A 15 -16.11 1.60 -12.36
C SER A 15 -16.37 0.61 -11.23
N ALA A 16 -17.48 0.82 -10.49
CA ALA A 16 -17.92 -0.03 -9.38
C ALA A 16 -18.34 -1.45 -9.81
N PHE A 17 -18.74 -1.62 -11.08
CA PHE A 17 -19.14 -2.92 -11.63
C PHE A 17 -17.98 -3.92 -11.80
N THR A 18 -16.75 -3.48 -11.58
CA THR A 18 -15.59 -4.35 -11.72
C THR A 18 -15.49 -5.27 -10.51
N THR A 19 -16.11 -6.45 -10.59
CA THR A 19 -15.95 -7.54 -9.62
C THR A 19 -14.55 -8.13 -9.76
N LEU A 20 -13.52 -7.43 -9.29
CA LEU A 20 -12.20 -8.02 -9.31
C LEU A 20 -12.11 -9.07 -8.20
N ARG A 21 -12.02 -10.34 -8.62
CA ARG A 21 -11.48 -11.44 -7.79
C ARG A 21 -9.99 -11.17 -7.49
N VAL A 22 -9.70 -10.20 -6.63
CA VAL A 22 -8.33 -9.76 -6.31
C VAL A 22 -7.74 -10.57 -5.16
N ALA A 23 -7.41 -11.81 -5.44
CA ALA A 23 -6.45 -12.52 -4.57
C ALA A 23 -5.67 -13.56 -5.34
N ARG A 24 -6.22 -14.07 -6.46
CA ARG A 24 -5.59 -15.17 -7.18
C ARG A 24 -4.21 -14.82 -7.72
N ARG A 25 -4.02 -13.63 -8.30
CA ARG A 25 -2.71 -13.27 -8.85
C ARG A 25 -1.72 -12.91 -7.75
N PHE A 26 -2.12 -12.21 -6.71
CA PHE A 26 -1.25 -11.94 -5.55
C PHE A 26 -1.08 -13.14 -4.61
N ALA A 27 -1.61 -14.32 -4.94
CA ALA A 27 -1.50 -15.51 -4.11
C ALA A 27 -0.04 -15.85 -3.71
N PRO A 28 0.99 -15.70 -4.57
CA PRO A 28 2.37 -15.91 -4.14
C PRO A 28 2.85 -14.90 -3.08
N VAL A 29 2.43 -13.63 -3.21
CA VAL A 29 2.75 -12.57 -2.25
C VAL A 29 2.11 -12.85 -0.90
N LEU A 30 0.82 -13.16 -0.92
CA LEU A 30 0.02 -13.39 0.29
C LEU A 30 0.34 -14.74 0.96
N GLY A 31 0.57 -15.78 0.16
CA GLY A 31 0.83 -17.14 0.63
C GLY A 31 2.18 -17.29 1.33
N ALA A 32 3.16 -16.43 1.03
CA ALA A 32 4.44 -16.40 1.73
C ALA A 32 4.32 -15.85 3.16
N GLY A 33 3.24 -15.12 3.48
CA GLY A 33 3.01 -14.58 4.82
C GLY A 33 3.83 -13.31 5.14
N ILE A 34 3.77 -12.92 6.41
CA ILE A 34 4.48 -11.77 6.97
C ILE A 34 5.63 -12.26 7.86
N LEU A 35 6.82 -11.69 7.65
CA LEU A 35 8.05 -11.99 8.38
C LEU A 35 8.42 -10.81 9.30
N ARG A 36 8.99 -11.13 10.46
CA ARG A 36 9.64 -10.16 11.34
C ARG A 36 11.15 -10.39 11.32
N GLU A 37 11.91 -9.36 10.98
CA GLU A 37 13.37 -9.44 10.86
C GLU A 37 13.97 -8.08 11.21
N GLY A 38 14.99 -8.05 12.07
CA GLY A 38 15.71 -6.80 12.40
C GLY A 38 14.81 -5.67 12.94
N GLY A 39 13.78 -6.02 13.72
CA GLY A 39 12.80 -5.05 14.22
C GLY A 39 11.81 -4.52 13.18
N CYS A 40 11.88 -4.99 11.94
CA CYS A 40 11.02 -4.60 10.83
C CYS A 40 9.96 -5.67 10.52
N VAL A 41 8.90 -5.28 9.81
CA VAL A 41 7.84 -6.15 9.30
C VAL A 41 7.88 -6.19 7.78
N TYR A 42 7.99 -7.39 7.22
CA TYR A 42 8.05 -7.58 5.77
C TYR A 42 7.00 -8.55 5.25
N LEU A 43 6.54 -8.35 4.02
CA LEU A 43 5.98 -9.45 3.23
C LEU A 43 7.13 -10.39 2.88
N ALA A 44 7.05 -11.65 3.29
CA ALA A 44 8.13 -12.62 3.12
C ALA A 44 8.52 -12.79 1.64
N TYR A 45 7.52 -12.76 0.74
CA TYR A 45 7.72 -12.77 -0.71
C TYR A 45 8.62 -11.63 -1.19
N CYS A 46 8.36 -10.40 -0.74
CA CYS A 46 9.13 -9.24 -1.17
C CYS A 46 10.53 -9.27 -0.55
N ARG A 47 10.64 -9.62 0.73
CA ARG A 47 11.93 -9.71 1.42
C ARG A 47 12.89 -10.72 0.78
N ALA A 48 12.37 -11.85 0.32
CA ALA A 48 13.16 -12.88 -0.37
C ALA A 48 13.68 -12.44 -1.75
N ARG A 49 13.06 -11.42 -2.36
CA ARG A 49 13.36 -10.96 -3.73
C ARG A 49 14.05 -9.60 -3.79
N THR A 50 14.07 -8.90 -2.67
CA THR A 50 14.72 -7.60 -2.55
C THR A 50 16.06 -7.77 -1.85
N ALA A 51 17.15 -7.58 -2.60
CA ALA A 51 18.44 -7.32 -1.99
C ALA A 51 18.40 -5.95 -1.32
N LEU A 52 18.88 -5.85 -0.09
CA LEU A 52 19.06 -4.56 0.57
C LEU A 52 20.34 -3.93 0.01
N PRO A 53 20.29 -2.83 -0.76
CA PRO A 53 21.50 -2.14 -1.20
C PRO A 53 22.39 -1.73 -0.01
N ALA A 54 23.70 -1.71 -0.24
CA ALA A 54 24.73 -1.44 0.78
C ALA A 54 24.63 -0.05 1.46
N GLY A 55 23.70 0.83 1.03
CA GLY A 55 23.44 2.15 1.61
C GLY A 55 22.19 2.26 2.49
N LEU A 56 21.44 1.18 2.72
CA LEU A 56 20.23 1.19 3.55
C LEU A 56 20.48 1.35 5.05
N SER A 57 21.75 1.39 5.48
CA SER A 57 22.14 1.76 6.85
C SER A 57 21.63 3.14 7.26
N GLY A 58 21.35 4.03 6.29
CA GLY A 58 20.80 5.37 6.52
C GLY A 58 19.26 5.44 6.55
N LEU A 59 18.53 4.40 6.15
CA LEU A 59 17.06 4.41 6.29
C LEU A 59 16.66 3.96 7.69
N ASP A 60 15.64 4.60 8.24
CA ASP A 60 14.96 4.12 9.42
C ASP A 60 14.17 2.84 9.11
N GLU A 61 13.58 2.21 10.13
CA GLU A 61 12.80 1.00 9.90
C GLU A 61 11.60 1.21 8.98
N THR A 62 10.91 2.34 9.10
CA THR A 62 9.76 2.65 8.24
C THR A 62 10.21 2.69 6.78
N GLY A 63 11.32 3.34 6.48
CA GLY A 63 11.88 3.42 5.14
C GLY A 63 12.35 2.08 4.60
N ARG A 64 12.99 1.25 5.44
CA ARG A 64 13.34 -0.12 5.06
C ARG A 64 12.09 -0.96 4.74
N GLU A 65 11.06 -0.89 5.58
CA GLU A 65 9.79 -1.58 5.37
C GLU A 65 9.13 -1.11 4.07
N CYS A 66 9.02 0.21 3.84
CA CYS A 66 8.42 0.76 2.63
C CYS A 66 9.20 0.44 1.35
N TRP A 67 10.53 0.33 1.44
CA TRP A 67 11.38 -0.07 0.32
C TRP A 67 11.16 -1.54 -0.03
N VAL A 68 11.26 -2.43 0.97
CA VAL A 68 11.14 -3.88 0.76
C VAL A 68 9.71 -4.26 0.40
N ASN A 69 8.72 -3.74 1.10
CA ASN A 69 7.30 -4.06 0.92
C ASN A 69 6.67 -3.23 -0.22
N SER A 70 7.40 -3.00 -1.29
CA SER A 70 6.92 -2.27 -2.46
C SER A 70 6.53 -3.26 -3.57
N VAL A 71 5.32 -3.12 -4.10
CA VAL A 71 4.80 -3.95 -5.20
C VAL A 71 4.30 -3.04 -6.30
N TYR A 72 4.86 -3.18 -7.51
CA TYR A 72 4.31 -2.59 -8.71
C TYR A 72 3.09 -3.42 -9.13
N VAL A 73 1.91 -2.82 -9.10
CA VAL A 73 0.66 -3.56 -9.28
C VAL A 73 0.47 -3.98 -10.75
N GLU A 74 1.06 -3.22 -11.67
CA GLU A 74 1.12 -3.49 -13.10
C GLU A 74 1.78 -4.83 -13.45
N ASP A 75 2.73 -5.30 -12.63
CA ASP A 75 3.41 -6.59 -12.83
C ASP A 75 2.43 -7.77 -12.71
N TRP A 76 1.28 -7.55 -12.04
CA TRP A 76 0.28 -8.57 -11.75
C TRP A 76 -1.03 -8.33 -12.53
N TYR A 77 -1.40 -7.07 -12.75
CA TYR A 77 -2.66 -6.67 -13.37
C TYR A 77 -2.43 -5.63 -14.46
N ARG A 78 -2.98 -5.84 -15.67
CA ARG A 78 -2.87 -4.89 -16.78
C ARG A 78 -3.96 -3.81 -16.78
N THR A 79 -5.07 -4.08 -16.12
CA THR A 79 -6.25 -3.21 -16.05
C THR A 79 -6.72 -3.12 -14.60
N HIS A 80 -7.44 -2.04 -14.28
CA HIS A 80 -7.98 -1.79 -12.93
C HIS A 80 -6.93 -1.85 -11.80
N VAL A 81 -5.70 -1.45 -12.11
CA VAL A 81 -4.54 -1.51 -11.18
C VAL A 81 -4.80 -0.84 -9.84
N LEU A 82 -5.52 0.29 -9.81
CA LEU A 82 -5.85 0.96 -8.55
C LEU A 82 -6.80 0.14 -7.66
N LEU A 83 -7.79 -0.52 -8.27
CA LEU A 83 -8.69 -1.41 -7.53
C LEU A 83 -7.97 -2.69 -7.09
N ALA A 84 -7.06 -3.21 -7.92
CA ALA A 84 -6.20 -4.32 -7.55
C ALA A 84 -5.31 -3.97 -6.33
N ALA A 85 -4.75 -2.76 -6.29
CA ALA A 85 -3.98 -2.25 -5.16
C ALA A 85 -4.83 -2.15 -3.88
N LEU A 86 -6.06 -1.63 -3.98
CA LEU A 86 -7.00 -1.55 -2.85
C LEU A 86 -7.32 -2.92 -2.26
N MET A 87 -7.55 -3.92 -3.11
CA MET A 87 -7.86 -5.25 -2.62
C MET A 87 -6.63 -6.00 -2.12
N LEU A 88 -5.43 -5.71 -2.66
CA LEU A 88 -4.19 -6.18 -2.06
C LEU A 88 -4.06 -5.66 -0.63
N SER A 89 -4.35 -4.38 -0.38
CA SER A 89 -4.39 -3.82 0.98
C SER A 89 -5.38 -4.59 1.88
N ASP A 90 -6.60 -4.87 1.40
CA ASP A 90 -7.62 -5.60 2.17
C ASP A 90 -7.14 -7.00 2.55
N ALA A 91 -6.54 -7.72 1.59
CA ALA A 91 -5.99 -9.05 1.81
C ALA A 91 -4.78 -9.04 2.76
N VAL A 92 -3.90 -8.04 2.67
CA VAL A 92 -2.75 -7.88 3.56
C VAL A 92 -3.19 -7.53 4.98
N PHE A 93 -4.18 -6.65 5.16
CA PHE A 93 -4.75 -6.41 6.49
C PHE A 93 -5.37 -7.67 7.08
N ALA A 94 -6.15 -8.43 6.30
CA ALA A 94 -6.71 -9.69 6.77
C ALA A 94 -5.63 -10.72 7.15
N LEU A 95 -4.53 -10.77 6.38
CA LEU A 95 -3.37 -11.60 6.69
C LEU A 95 -2.67 -11.15 7.99
N TRP A 96 -2.50 -9.84 8.18
CA TRP A 96 -1.95 -9.24 9.40
C TRP A 96 -2.80 -9.58 10.62
N GLU A 97 -4.11 -9.36 10.54
CA GLU A 97 -5.08 -9.70 11.58
C GLU A 97 -4.95 -11.17 11.99
N LYS A 98 -4.88 -12.06 11.00
CA LYS A 98 -4.74 -13.51 11.22
C LYS A 98 -3.42 -13.89 11.87
N GLN A 99 -2.30 -13.31 11.45
CA GLN A 99 -0.96 -13.71 11.91
C GLN A 99 -0.50 -13.02 13.18
N GLN A 100 -1.01 -11.82 13.47
CA GLN A 100 -0.56 -11.00 14.60
C GLN A 100 -1.60 -10.86 15.72
N ASP A 101 -2.78 -11.46 15.53
CA ASP A 101 -3.90 -11.41 16.46
C ASP A 101 -4.28 -9.97 16.88
N ARG A 102 -4.18 -9.03 15.92
CA ARG A 102 -4.50 -7.61 16.13
C ARG A 102 -4.87 -6.91 14.83
N ARG A 103 -5.74 -5.91 14.93
CA ARG A 103 -6.25 -5.12 13.78
C ARG A 103 -5.43 -3.87 13.47
N ASP A 104 -4.68 -3.37 14.44
CA ASP A 104 -3.91 -2.15 14.35
C ASP A 104 -2.42 -2.44 14.09
N GLY A 105 -1.64 -1.37 13.89
CA GLY A 105 -0.20 -1.47 13.75
C GLY A 105 0.29 -1.63 12.31
N LEU A 106 -0.58 -1.42 11.31
CA LEU A 106 -0.20 -1.51 9.91
C LEU A 106 -0.71 -0.32 9.10
N VAL A 107 0.13 0.16 8.18
CA VAL A 107 -0.22 1.16 7.17
C VAL A 107 0.03 0.57 5.79
N CYS A 108 -0.95 0.71 4.91
CA CYS A 108 -0.79 0.46 3.48
C CYS A 108 -0.86 1.79 2.74
N MET A 109 0.00 1.96 1.75
CA MET A 109 0.04 3.15 0.90
C MET A 109 -0.11 2.74 -0.55
N ILE A 110 -0.86 3.52 -1.31
CA ILE A 110 -0.99 3.36 -2.75
C ILE A 110 -0.61 4.69 -3.37
N SER A 111 0.46 4.69 -4.17
CA SER A 111 0.78 5.82 -5.02
C SER A 111 0.45 5.47 -6.47
N LYS A 112 0.01 6.48 -7.21
CA LYS A 112 -0.22 6.40 -8.64
C LYS A 112 0.49 7.57 -9.30
N SER A 113 1.53 7.25 -10.06
CA SER A 113 2.28 8.21 -10.86
C SER A 113 1.95 8.05 -12.34
N ARG A 114 2.13 9.14 -13.07
CA ARG A 114 2.17 9.11 -14.54
C ARG A 114 3.65 9.02 -14.92
N MET A 115 4.04 7.94 -15.59
CA MET A 115 5.39 7.83 -16.11
C MET A 115 5.60 8.89 -17.19
N ALA A 116 6.56 9.79 -16.99
CA ALA A 116 6.90 10.81 -17.99
C ALA A 116 7.17 10.12 -19.35
N ALA A 117 6.60 10.68 -20.42
CA ALA A 117 6.64 10.16 -21.79
C ALA A 117 5.85 8.86 -22.09
N SER A 118 5.02 8.34 -21.18
CA SER A 118 4.13 7.21 -21.52
C SER A 118 2.68 7.42 -21.10
N THR A 119 1.75 6.80 -21.83
CA THR A 119 0.34 6.68 -21.43
C THR A 119 0.15 5.68 -20.27
N ARG A 120 1.21 4.97 -19.85
CA ARG A 120 1.14 4.03 -18.74
C ARG A 120 1.08 4.76 -17.41
N GLN A 121 0.12 4.33 -16.61
CA GLN A 121 0.03 4.65 -15.20
C GLN A 121 0.90 3.63 -14.46
N ALA A 122 1.61 4.07 -13.42
CA ALA A 122 2.31 3.19 -12.50
C ALA A 122 1.66 3.30 -11.13
N VAL A 123 1.19 2.19 -10.60
CA VAL A 123 0.55 2.06 -9.29
C VAL A 123 1.48 1.24 -8.42
N VAL A 124 2.04 1.91 -7.42
CA VAL A 124 2.91 1.26 -6.45
C VAL A 124 2.13 1.11 -5.16
N TRP A 125 2.03 -0.14 -4.70
CA TRP A 125 1.52 -0.47 -3.38
C TRP A 125 2.70 -0.63 -2.42
N LYS A 126 2.57 -0.09 -1.21
CA LYS A 126 3.58 -0.17 -0.15
C LYS A 126 2.94 -0.50 1.20
N MET A 127 3.73 -1.07 2.10
CA MET A 127 3.31 -1.35 3.49
C MET A 127 4.44 -1.09 4.49
N HIS A 128 4.07 -0.57 5.66
CA HIS A 128 4.94 -0.53 6.82
C HIS A 128 4.12 -0.70 8.10
N ARG A 129 4.81 -0.97 9.21
CA ARG A 129 4.22 -1.09 10.52
C ARG A 129 3.95 0.31 11.09
N HIS A 130 2.71 0.54 11.51
CA HIS A 130 2.39 1.74 12.29
C HIS A 130 3.00 1.62 13.69
N ARG A 131 3.94 2.51 14.03
CA ARG A 131 4.65 2.49 15.31
C ARG A 131 3.99 3.44 16.32
N HIS A 132 3.00 2.95 17.06
CA HIS A 132 2.48 3.67 18.24
C HIS A 132 3.40 3.46 19.45
N ARG A 133 4.20 4.47 19.81
CA ARG A 133 4.41 4.85 21.22
C ARG A 133 4.96 6.24 21.50
N HIS A 134 5.17 7.09 20.51
CA HIS A 134 5.20 8.54 20.68
C HIS A 134 4.62 9.15 19.41
N ARG A 135 3.64 10.06 19.51
CA ARG A 135 3.32 10.98 18.41
C ARG A 135 4.65 11.52 17.89
N HIS A 136 4.92 11.31 16.60
CA HIS A 136 6.07 11.88 15.89
C HIS A 136 7.41 11.73 16.62
N ARG A 137 8.13 10.63 16.41
CA ARG A 137 9.59 10.82 16.28
C ARG A 137 9.78 11.58 14.96
N PRO A 138 10.27 12.82 14.98
CA PRO A 138 10.54 13.55 13.74
C PRO A 138 11.39 12.66 12.82
N GLY A 139 10.94 12.45 11.59
CA GLY A 139 11.68 11.69 10.56
C GLY A 139 11.29 10.22 10.39
N HIS A 140 10.32 9.67 11.13
CA HIS A 140 9.84 8.28 10.96
C HIS A 140 8.51 8.16 10.21
N ASP A 141 7.89 9.29 9.88
CA ASP A 141 6.69 9.35 9.05
C ASP A 141 7.09 9.31 7.58
N TRP A 142 6.63 8.30 6.86
CA TRP A 142 6.96 8.15 5.44
C TRP A 142 6.23 9.17 4.55
N LEU A 143 5.06 9.62 4.99
CA LEU A 143 4.29 10.66 4.32
C LEU A 143 4.24 11.91 5.20
N ALA A 144 4.40 13.08 4.57
CA ALA A 144 4.14 14.35 5.22
C ALA A 144 2.69 14.42 5.72
N GLU A 145 2.43 15.23 6.75
CA GLU A 145 1.07 15.48 7.26
C GLU A 145 0.15 16.04 6.16
N ASP A 146 0.70 16.93 5.33
CA ASP A 146 0.03 17.42 4.13
C ASP A 146 0.39 16.55 2.90
N LEU A 147 -0.59 15.81 2.39
CA LEU A 147 -0.44 15.01 1.17
C LEU A 147 -0.59 15.84 -0.12
N SER A 148 -1.00 17.11 -0.03
CA SER A 148 -1.23 17.97 -1.19
C SER A 148 0.05 18.34 -1.93
N GLY A 149 1.18 18.41 -1.20
CA GLY A 149 2.52 18.67 -1.74
C GLY A 149 3.11 17.53 -2.58
N TYR A 150 2.47 16.36 -2.63
CA TYR A 150 2.91 15.27 -3.52
C TYR A 150 2.33 15.45 -4.91
N ASP A 151 3.20 15.41 -5.92
CA ASP A 151 2.82 15.45 -7.33
C ASP A 151 2.01 14.21 -7.75
N ASP A 152 2.32 13.06 -7.15
CA ASP A 152 1.63 11.80 -7.40
C ASP A 152 0.27 11.74 -6.70
N ALA A 153 -0.65 10.93 -7.22
CA ALA A 153 -1.84 10.56 -6.48
C ALA A 153 -1.45 9.62 -5.34
N VAL A 154 -1.75 9.96 -4.09
CA VAL A 154 -1.38 9.17 -2.90
C VAL A 154 -2.62 8.85 -2.06
N LEU A 155 -2.73 7.60 -1.63
CA LEU A 155 -3.70 7.08 -0.66
C LEU A 155 -2.96 6.38 0.48
N GLU A 156 -3.31 6.71 1.71
CA GLU A 156 -2.89 6.04 2.93
C GLU A 156 -4.10 5.40 3.61
N LEU A 157 -3.94 4.13 3.96
CA LEU A 157 -4.94 3.27 4.61
C LEU A 157 -4.33 2.70 5.89
N THR A 158 -5.04 2.80 7.00
CA THR A 158 -4.58 2.27 8.29
C THR A 158 -5.45 1.12 8.79
N SER A 159 -6.51 0.77 8.07
CA SER A 159 -7.41 -0.32 8.43
C SER A 159 -8.23 -0.84 7.24
N ARG A 160 -8.93 -1.97 7.45
CA ARG A 160 -9.95 -2.47 6.52
C ARG A 160 -11.18 -1.58 6.43
N ALA A 161 -11.49 -0.83 7.50
CA ALA A 161 -12.60 0.12 7.50
C ALA A 161 -12.36 1.28 6.52
N ASP A 162 -11.11 1.73 6.39
CA ASP A 162 -10.73 2.71 5.37
C ASP A 162 -11.03 2.20 3.95
N ILE A 163 -10.79 0.92 3.70
CA ILE A 163 -11.05 0.30 2.40
C ILE A 163 -12.56 0.19 2.14
N ALA A 164 -13.34 -0.21 3.14
CA ALA A 164 -14.80 -0.22 3.05
C ALA A 164 -15.34 1.16 2.69
N PHE A 165 -14.86 2.21 3.38
CA PHE A 165 -15.23 3.59 3.07
C PHE A 165 -14.86 4.01 1.64
N VAL A 166 -13.67 3.64 1.15
CA VAL A 166 -13.30 3.88 -0.26
C VAL A 166 -14.25 3.15 -1.21
N LYS A 167 -14.54 1.86 -0.97
CA LYS A 167 -15.44 1.04 -1.79
C LYS A 167 -16.85 1.64 -1.83
N GLU A 168 -17.40 2.04 -0.69
CA GLU A 168 -18.73 2.68 -0.61
C GLU A 168 -18.78 3.95 -1.46
N ARG A 169 -17.75 4.80 -1.40
CA ARG A 169 -17.68 6.01 -2.24
C ARG A 169 -17.54 5.72 -3.74
N LEU A 170 -16.98 4.56 -4.11
CA LEU A 170 -16.96 4.10 -5.49
C LEU A 170 -18.35 3.61 -5.94
N CYS A 171 -19.06 2.87 -5.09
CA CYS A 171 -20.39 2.32 -5.38
C CYS A 171 -21.50 3.39 -5.41
N LEU A 172 -21.45 4.40 -4.53
CA LEU A 172 -22.43 5.51 -4.48
C LEU A 172 -22.40 6.43 -5.72
N ARG A 173 -21.48 6.19 -6.65
CA ARG A 173 -21.31 6.97 -7.89
C ARG A 173 -21.57 6.16 -9.16
N ALA A 174 -21.99 4.90 -9.00
CA ALA A 174 -22.43 4.02 -10.09
C ALA A 174 -23.93 4.19 -10.32
#